data_AF-A0A1G6NSN3-F1
#
_entry.id   AF-A0A1G6NSN3-F1
#
_cell.length_a   1.000
_cell.length_b   1.000
_cell.length_c   1.000
_cell.angle_alpha   90.00
_cell.angle_beta   90.00
_cell.angle_gamma   90.00
#
_symmetry.space_group_name_H-M   'P 1'
#
loop_
_entity.id
_entity.type
_entity.pdbx_description
1 polymer ?
#
loop_
_entity_poly.entity_id
_entity_poly.type
_entity_poly.pdbx_seq_one_letter_code
_entity_poly.pdbx_strand_id
1 'polypeptide(L)' 'MSEDKETPEMRREKLRQEEIKQNPAGNLSDAFNRNESGNLTDLVGGLSWKVTGIVLLVLIGFLAALLFFR' A
#
# COMPACT_ATOMS: atom_id res chain seq x y z
N MET A 1 -47.58 7.41 -12.15
CA MET A 1 -46.11 7.52 -12.15
C MET A 1 -45.72 7.89 -10.75
N SER A 2 -45.09 6.95 -10.03
CA SER A 2 -44.65 7.18 -8.66
C SER A 2 -43.45 8.10 -8.71
N GLU A 3 -43.61 9.34 -8.27
CA GLU A 3 -42.49 10.24 -8.02
C GLU A 3 -41.70 9.64 -6.85
N ASP A 4 -40.68 8.84 -7.18
CA ASP A 4 -39.60 8.47 -6.28
C ASP A 4 -39.00 9.78 -5.75
N LYS A 5 -39.46 10.20 -4.58
CA LYS A 5 -38.89 11.32 -3.83
C LYS A 5 -37.53 10.87 -3.33
N GLU A 6 -36.51 10.95 -4.20
CA GLU A 6 -35.11 10.74 -3.81
C GLU A 6 -34.85 11.64 -2.59
N THR A 7 -34.57 11.02 -1.45
CA THR A 7 -34.22 11.78 -0.25
C THR A 7 -32.91 12.53 -0.53
N PRO A 8 -32.71 13.70 0.11
CA PRO A 8 -31.47 14.46 -0.08
C PRO A 8 -30.21 13.63 0.23
N GLU A 9 -30.32 12.61 1.11
CA GLU A 9 -29.26 11.65 1.40
C GLU A 9 -28.95 10.73 0.22
N MET A 10 -29.99 10.16 -0.43
CA MET A 10 -29.80 9.34 -1.63
C MET A 10 -29.15 10.12 -2.77
N ARG A 11 -29.56 11.39 -2.95
CA ARG A 11 -28.98 12.24 -3.99
C ARG A 11 -27.50 12.53 -3.73
N ARG A 12 -27.12 12.74 -2.46
CA ARG A 12 -25.71 12.91 -2.06
C ARG A 12 -24.89 11.64 -2.26
N GLU A 13 -25.44 10.49 -1.87
CA GLU A 13 -24.78 9.18 -2.04
C GLU A 13 -24.55 8.88 -3.53
N LYS A 14 -25.53 9.18 -4.38
CA LYS A 14 -25.45 9.01 -5.84
C LYS A 14 -24.35 9.88 -6.46
N LEU A 15 -24.28 11.16 -6.09
CA LEU A 15 -23.21 12.06 -6.53
C LEU A 15 -21.83 11.56 -6.09
N ARG A 16 -21.70 11.06 -4.85
CA ARG A 16 -20.45 10.46 -4.35
C ARG A 16 -20.04 9.22 -5.15
N GLN A 17 -21.01 8.37 -5.52
CA GLN A 17 -20.74 7.21 -6.38
C GLN A 17 -20.37 7.60 -7.81
N GLU A 18 -20.99 8.66 -8.36
CA GLU A 18 -20.65 9.18 -9.69
C GLU A 18 -19.23 9.78 -9.71
N GLU A 19 -18.80 10.47 -8.66
CA GLU A 19 -17.42 10.94 -8.51
C GLU A 19 -16.41 9.80 -8.43
N ILE A 20 -16.70 8.74 -7.64
CA ILE A 20 -15.82 7.56 -7.55
C ILE A 20 -15.69 6.86 -8.90
N LYS A 21 -16.79 6.77 -9.68
CA LYS A 21 -16.80 6.16 -11.01
C LYS A 21 -16.10 7.02 -12.07
N GLN A 22 -16.22 8.34 -12.00
CA GLN A 22 -15.57 9.26 -12.94
C GLN A 22 -14.10 9.50 -12.63
N ASN A 23 -13.70 9.43 -11.35
CA ASN A 23 -12.32 9.59 -10.92
C ASN A 23 -11.79 8.34 -10.19
N PRO A 24 -11.68 7.19 -10.88
CA PRO A 24 -11.12 5.98 -10.29
C PRO A 24 -9.65 6.16 -9.88
N ALA A 25 -8.95 7.11 -10.52
CA ALA A 25 -7.53 7.40 -10.28
C ALA A 25 -7.26 8.23 -9.02
N GLY A 26 -8.22 9.02 -8.52
CA GLY A 26 -8.04 9.84 -7.31
C GLY A 26 -7.84 9.03 -6.03
N ASN A 27 -8.48 7.87 -5.93
CA ASN A 27 -8.25 6.93 -4.81
C ASN A 27 -6.96 6.10 -5.03
N LEU A 28 -6.58 5.87 -6.29
CA LEU A 28 -5.35 5.16 -6.61
C LEU A 28 -4.13 5.99 -6.25
N SER A 29 -4.11 7.31 -6.52
CA SER A 29 -2.99 8.16 -6.11
C SER A 29 -2.78 8.19 -4.60
N ASP A 30 -3.87 8.21 -3.83
CA ASP A 30 -3.81 8.12 -2.36
C ASP A 30 -3.37 6.74 -1.88
N ALA A 31 -3.82 5.66 -2.53
CA ALA A 31 -3.37 4.30 -2.25
C ALA A 31 -1.89 4.07 -2.62
N PHE A 32 -1.41 4.66 -3.73
CA PHE A 32 -0.01 4.59 -4.16
C PHE A 32 0.89 5.43 -3.26
N ASN A 33 0.52 6.67 -2.91
CA ASN A 33 1.27 7.48 -1.93
C ASN A 33 1.33 6.81 -0.55
N ARG A 34 0.27 6.09 -0.16
CA ARG A 34 0.26 5.30 1.08
C ARG A 34 1.12 4.04 1.00
N ASN A 35 1.22 3.40 -0.16
CA ASN A 35 2.07 2.21 -0.36
C ASN A 35 3.55 2.55 -0.58
N GLU A 36 3.89 3.70 -1.15
CA GLU A 36 5.29 4.14 -1.29
C GLU A 36 5.96 4.39 0.06
N SER A 37 5.18 4.71 1.10
CA SER A 37 5.66 4.93 2.46
C SER A 37 5.57 3.71 3.38
N GLY A 38 5.00 2.59 2.94
CA GLY A 38 4.75 1.41 3.78
C GLY A 38 5.03 0.09 3.08
N ASN A 39 6.27 -0.42 3.14
CA ASN A 39 6.47 -1.88 3.03
C ASN A 39 7.84 -2.40 3.49
N LEU A 40 8.91 -1.60 3.48
CA LEU A 40 10.22 -2.11 3.97
C LEU A 40 10.41 -1.82 5.45
N THR A 41 10.10 -0.61 5.90
CA THR A 41 10.25 -0.22 7.31
C THR A 41 9.26 -0.96 8.21
N ASP A 42 8.05 -1.24 7.74
CA ASP A 42 7.03 -2.00 8.49
C ASP A 42 7.35 -3.50 8.54
N LEU A 43 7.96 -4.04 7.47
CA LEU A 43 8.45 -5.42 7.45
C LEU A 43 9.70 -5.60 8.32
N VAL A 44 10.65 -4.66 8.25
CA VAL A 44 11.87 -4.64 9.07
C VAL A 44 11.59 -4.24 10.52
N GLY A 45 10.51 -3.49 10.77
CA GLY A 45 10.05 -3.11 12.11
C GLY A 45 9.19 -4.20 12.76
N GLY A 46 8.39 -4.94 11.97
CA GLY A 46 7.63 -6.10 12.40
C GLY A 46 8.51 -7.33 12.65
N LEU A 47 9.60 -7.48 11.89
CA LEU A 47 10.70 -8.37 12.25
C LEU A 47 11.57 -7.72 13.32
N SER A 48 11.99 -8.49 14.33
CA SER A 48 12.93 -7.97 15.33
C SER A 48 14.21 -7.48 14.63
N TRP A 49 14.63 -6.23 14.88
CA TRP A 49 15.82 -5.64 14.26
C TRP A 49 17.08 -6.52 14.39
N LYS A 50 17.17 -7.30 15.47
CA LYS A 50 18.22 -8.30 15.70
C LYS A 50 18.23 -9.40 14.65
N VAL A 51 17.06 -9.93 14.30
CA VAL A 51 16.91 -10.99 13.29
C VAL A 51 17.22 -10.44 11.92
N THR A 52 16.68 -9.27 11.58
CA THR A 52 16.96 -8.60 10.30
C THR A 52 18.46 -8.33 10.13
N GLY A 53 19.14 -7.87 11.19
CA GLY A 53 20.59 -7.65 11.16
C GLY A 53 21.40 -8.92 10.96
N ILE A 54 21.02 -10.03 11.60
CA ILE A 54 21.71 -11.33 11.43
C ILE A 54 21.54 -11.83 10.00
N VAL A 55 20.33 -11.79 9.44
CA VAL A 55 20.07 -12.22 8.06
C VAL A 55 20.91 -11.41 7.07
N LEU A 56 21.01 -10.09 7.27
CA LEU A 56 21.81 -9.22 6.42
C LEU A 56 23.31 -9.56 6.47
N LEU A 57 23.85 -9.82 7.67
CA LEU A 57 25.25 -10.20 7.85
C LEU A 57 25.58 -11.53 7.18
N VAL A 58 24.70 -12.53 7.31
CA VAL A 58 24.87 -13.83 6.66
C VAL A 58 24.86 -13.68 5.14
N LEU A 59 23.94 -12.88 4.60
CA LEU A 59 23.84 -12.63 3.16
C LEU A 59 25.11 -11.99 2.60
N ILE A 60 25.62 -10.94 3.28
CA ILE A 60 26.86 -10.26 2.87
C ILE A 60 28.06 -11.21 2.96
N GLY A 61 28.17 -11.99 4.03
CA GLY A 61 29.24 -12.98 4.20
C GLY A 61 29.21 -14.06 3.13
N PHE A 62 28.01 -14.53 2.75
CA PHE A 62 27.83 -15.50 1.68
C PHE A 62 28.21 -14.93 0.30
N LEU A 63 27.80 -13.69 -0.01
CA LEU A 63 28.21 -13.02 -1.24
C LEU A 63 29.72 -12.81 -1.31
N ALA A 64 30.34 -12.39 -0.20
CA ALA A 64 31.79 -12.26 -0.11
C ALA A 64 32.47 -13.63 -0.31
N ALA A 65 32.00 -14.68 0.34
CA ALA A 65 32.53 -16.03 0.14
C ALA A 65 32.42 -16.46 -1.32
N LEU A 66 31.27 -16.25 -1.99
CA LEU A 66 31.11 -16.55 -3.42
C LEU A 66 32.05 -15.75 -4.32
N LEU A 67 32.41 -14.52 -3.96
CA LEU A 67 33.35 -13.69 -4.71
C LEU A 67 34.81 -14.14 -4.50
N PHE A 68 35.17 -14.51 -3.27
CA PHE A 68 36.54 -14.88 -2.89
C PHE A 68 36.87 -16.36 -3.15
N PHE A 69 35.89 -17.26 -3.12
CA PHE A 69 36.04 -18.69 -3.43
C PHE A 69 35.73 -19.03 -4.90
N ARG A 70 35.57 -18.01 -5.75
CA ARG A 70 35.52 -18.15 -7.20
C ARG A 70 36.90 -17.96 -7.81
#